data_AF-A0A7V0N019-F1
#
_entry.id   AF-A0A7V0N019-F1
#
_cell.length_a   1.000
_cell.length_b   1.000
_cell.length_c   1.000
_cell.angle_alpha   90.00
_cell.angle_beta   90.00
_cell.angle_gamma   90.00
#
_symmetry.space_group_name_H-M   'P 1'
#
loop_
_entity.id
_entity.type
_entity.pdbx_description
1 polymer ?
#
loop_
_entity_poly.entity_id
_entity_poly.type
_entity_poly.pdbx_seq_one_letter_code
_entity_poly.pdbx_strand_id
1 'polypeptide(L)'
;MILTIYYRKEDEWLLKKIDEICVRERKSKSAVILSILEQYFEQGKKIGEILQDMGLITPEQLREALELQKKEKRKMLGQILKEREIIDERHIQKAIALQMR
;
A
#
# COMPACT_ATOMS: atom_id res chain seq x y z
N MET A 1 -3.08 1.68 22.24
CA MET A 1 -2.66 0.36 21.73
C MET A 1 -1.21 0.17 22.10
N ILE A 2 -0.85 -0.96 22.72
CA ILE A 2 0.55 -1.27 23.04
C ILE A 2 1.07 -2.14 21.89
N LEU A 3 2.10 -1.65 21.19
CA LEU A 3 2.75 -2.39 20.12
C LEU A 3 4.06 -2.97 20.66
N THR A 4 4.16 -4.29 20.68
CA THR A 4 5.38 -5.02 21.09
C THR A 4 6.14 -5.45 19.84
N ILE A 5 7.38 -4.99 19.69
CA ILE A 5 8.25 -5.34 18.55
C ILE A 5 9.48 -6.05 19.07
N TYR A 6 9.76 -7.21 18.49
CA TYR A 6 10.95 -7.99 18.76
C TYR A 6 12.04 -7.59 17.76
N TYR A 7 13.26 -7.38 18.24
CA TYR A 7 14.42 -7.08 17.42
C TYR A 7 15.64 -7.85 17.94
N ARG A 8 16.62 -8.09 17.08
CA ARG A 8 17.88 -8.78 17.39
C ARG A 8 18.98 -7.75 17.65
N LYS A 9 20.12 -8.22 18.16
CA LYS A 9 21.29 -7.36 18.41
C LYS A 9 21.79 -6.68 17.14
N GLU A 10 21.67 -7.35 15.99
CA GLU A 10 22.00 -6.80 14.67
C GLU A 10 21.18 -5.55 14.29
N ASP A 11 20.02 -5.35 14.91
CA ASP A 11 19.09 -4.25 14.61
C ASP A 11 19.37 -2.98 15.46
N GLU A 12 20.44 -2.95 16.26
CA GLU A 12 20.77 -1.83 17.16
C GLU A 12 20.88 -0.49 16.41
N TRP A 13 21.39 -0.52 15.18
CA TRP A 13 21.47 0.65 14.32
C TRP A 13 20.09 1.26 14.00
N LEU A 14 19.06 0.42 13.88
CA LEU A 14 17.69 0.84 13.58
C LEU A 14 17.08 1.58 14.78
N LEU A 15 17.30 1.07 16.00
CA LEU A 15 16.83 1.71 17.22
C LEU A 15 17.47 3.09 17.40
N LYS A 16 18.76 3.20 17.12
CA LYS A 16 19.48 4.48 17.18
C LYS A 16 18.89 5.50 16.20
N LYS A 17 18.55 5.05 14.98
CA LYS A 17 17.88 5.88 13.98
C LYS A 17 16.46 6.28 14.38
N ILE A 18 15.71 5.38 15.03
CA ILE A 18 14.39 5.70 15.59
C ILE A 18 14.53 6.78 16.67
N ASP A 19 15.54 6.69 17.53
CA ASP A 19 15.78 7.70 18.57
C ASP A 19 16.08 9.08 17.97
N GLU A 20 16.91 9.15 16.93
CA GLU A 20 17.17 10.39 16.18
C GLU A 20 15.88 11.01 15.62
N ILE A 21 15.01 10.19 15.04
CA ILE A 21 13.71 10.63 14.48
C ILE A 21 12.77 11.10 15.60
N CYS A 22 12.72 10.38 16.73
CA CYS A 22 11.91 10.77 17.89
C CYS A 22 12.25 12.18 18.37
N VAL A 23 13.55 12.49 18.45
CA VAL A 23 14.03 13.83 18.84
C VAL A 23 13.67 14.87 17.80
N ARG A 24 13.94 14.59 16.51
CA ARG A 24 13.70 15.52 15.41
C ARG A 24 12.23 15.88 15.24
N GLU A 25 11.36 14.89 15.33
CA GLU A 25 9.91 15.05 15.08
C GLU A 25 9.09 15.26 16.34
N ARG A 26 9.73 15.22 17.52
CA ARG A 26 9.06 15.36 18.83
C ARG A 26 7.93 14.34 19.02
N LYS A 27 8.15 13.12 18.53
CA LYS A 27 7.19 12.00 18.59
C LYS A 27 7.69 10.92 19.55
N SER A 28 6.76 10.17 20.14
CA SER A 28 7.11 8.98 20.91
C SER A 28 7.65 7.87 19.99
N LYS A 29 8.42 6.92 20.54
CA LYS A 29 8.91 5.75 19.77
C LYS A 29 7.76 5.00 19.09
N SER A 30 6.66 4.77 19.81
CA SER A 30 5.48 4.10 19.26
C SER A 30 4.88 4.87 18.09
N ALA A 31 4.82 6.20 18.16
CA ALA A 31 4.31 7.03 17.07
C ALA A 31 5.23 7.04 15.85
N VAL A 32 6.55 7.09 16.05
CA VAL A 32 7.54 7.00 14.96
C VAL A 32 7.44 5.63 14.27
N ILE A 33 7.44 4.56 15.04
CA ILE A 33 7.28 3.20 14.52
C ILE A 33 5.98 3.05 13.75
N LEU A 34 4.86 3.54 14.30
CA LEU A 34 3.58 3.51 13.62
C LEU A 34 3.66 4.22 12.27
N SER A 35 4.23 5.43 12.23
CA SER A 35 4.38 6.17 10.97
C SER A 35 5.29 5.48 9.96
N ILE A 36 6.33 4.75 10.42
CA ILE A 36 7.19 3.95 9.53
C ILE A 36 6.42 2.76 8.98
N LEU A 37 5.61 2.09 9.80
CA LEU A 37 4.77 0.97 9.37
C LEU A 37 3.71 1.45 8.38
N GLU A 38 3.00 2.54 8.71
CA GLU A 38 2.04 3.20 7.81
C GLU A 38 2.73 3.55 6.49
N GLN A 39 3.87 4.23 6.54
CA GLN A 39 4.64 4.55 5.35
C GLN A 39 5.08 3.29 4.57
N TYR A 40 5.52 2.22 5.22
CA TYR A 40 5.96 1.01 4.55
C TYR A 40 4.80 0.26 3.88
N PHE A 41 3.64 0.20 4.52
CA PHE A 41 2.46 -0.46 3.98
C PHE A 41 1.71 0.41 2.97
N GLU A 42 1.79 1.74 3.07
CA GLU A 42 1.10 2.67 2.19
C GLU A 42 1.98 3.14 1.01
N GLN A 43 3.31 3.19 1.16
CA GLN A 43 4.19 3.58 0.05
C GLN A 43 4.22 2.53 -1.05
N GLY A 44 3.71 2.92 -2.21
CA GLY A 44 3.83 2.14 -3.43
C GLY A 44 2.73 1.09 -3.61
N LYS A 45 1.65 1.15 -2.83
CA LYS A 45 0.45 0.35 -3.13
C LYS A 45 0.04 0.61 -4.57
N LYS A 46 0.02 -0.45 -5.37
CA LYS A 46 -0.45 -0.38 -6.75
C LYS A 46 -1.95 -0.19 -6.74
N ILE A 47 -2.48 0.44 -7.79
CA ILE A 47 -3.92 0.64 -7.92
C ILE A 47 -4.73 -0.66 -7.78
N GLY A 48 -4.19 -1.80 -8.21
CA GLY A 48 -4.81 -3.11 -8.04
C GLY A 48 -4.95 -3.52 -6.57
N GLU A 49 -3.97 -3.22 -5.73
CA GLU A 49 -4.00 -3.50 -4.29
C GLU A 49 -5.00 -2.58 -3.59
N ILE A 50 -5.05 -1.30 -4.00
CA ILE A 50 -6.04 -0.34 -3.48
C ILE A 50 -7.47 -0.78 -3.83
N LEU A 51 -7.71 -1.21 -5.07
CA LEU A 51 -9.01 -1.72 -5.49
C LEU A 51 -9.41 -2.99 -4.71
N GLN A 52 -8.45 -3.85 -4.39
CA GLN A 52 -8.66 -5.02 -3.55
C GLN A 52 -8.98 -4.63 -2.10
N ASP A 53 -8.22 -3.73 -1.50
CA ASP A 53 -8.42 -3.23 -0.13
C ASP A 53 -9.78 -2.52 0.03
N MET A 54 -10.25 -1.87 -1.03
CA MET A 54 -11.59 -1.27 -1.09
C MET A 54 -12.72 -2.31 -1.21
N GLY A 55 -12.39 -3.59 -1.38
CA GLY A 55 -13.36 -4.67 -1.59
C GLY A 55 -14.04 -4.63 -2.97
N LEU A 56 -13.47 -3.89 -3.93
CA LEU A 56 -14.04 -3.73 -5.28
C LEU A 56 -13.67 -4.87 -6.22
N ILE A 57 -12.54 -5.53 -5.95
CA ILE A 57 -12.07 -6.69 -6.72
C ILE A 57 -11.58 -7.79 -5.78
N THR A 58 -11.76 -9.05 -6.17
CA THR A 58 -11.19 -10.20 -5.46
C THR A 58 -9.73 -10.43 -5.84
N PRO A 59 -8.95 -11.16 -5.02
CA PRO A 59 -7.58 -11.58 -5.38
C PRO A 59 -7.51 -12.32 -6.72
N GLU A 60 -8.52 -13.15 -7.03
CA GLU A 60 -8.61 -13.91 -8.27
C GLU A 60 -8.83 -12.97 -9.47
N GLN A 61 -9.76 -12.01 -9.35
CA GLN A 61 -10.04 -11.02 -10.38
C GLN A 61 -8.82 -10.13 -10.66
N LEU A 62 -8.11 -9.70 -9.61
CA LEU A 62 -6.87 -8.94 -9.74
C LEU A 62 -5.81 -9.75 -10.49
N ARG A 63 -5.64 -11.03 -10.13
CA ARG A 63 -4.68 -11.93 -10.79
C ARG A 63 -5.01 -12.11 -12.27
N GLU A 64 -6.26 -12.37 -12.61
CA GLU A 64 -6.69 -12.50 -14.01
C GLU A 64 -6.46 -11.23 -14.80
N ALA A 65 -6.82 -10.06 -14.24
CA ALA A 65 -6.63 -8.78 -14.88
C ALA A 65 -5.15 -8.46 -15.12
N LEU A 66 -4.26 -8.83 -14.18
CA LEU A 66 -2.80 -8.69 -14.35
C LEU A 66 -2.24 -9.63 -15.43
N GLU A 67 -2.74 -10.86 -15.53
CA GLU A 67 -2.33 -11.78 -16.59
C GLU A 67 -2.77 -11.30 -17.97
N LEU A 68 -3.96 -10.69 -18.07
CA LEU A 68 -4.41 -10.04 -19.30
C LEU A 68 -3.57 -8.81 -19.62
N GLN A 69 -3.22 -8.00 -18.62
CA GLN A 69 -2.36 -6.83 -18.82
C GLN A 69 -0.99 -7.21 -19.38
N LYS A 70 -0.42 -8.34 -18.94
CA LYS A 70 0.84 -8.87 -19.48
C LYS A 70 0.72 -9.25 -20.96
N LYS A 71 -0.42 -9.84 -21.35
CA LYS A 71 -0.71 -10.22 -22.75
C LYS A 71 -0.98 -8.98 -23.61
N GLU A 72 -1.71 -8.02 -23.07
CA GLU A 72 -2.12 -6.77 -23.71
C GLU A 72 -1.30 -5.60 -23.18
N LYS A 73 0.00 -5.55 -23.54
CA LYS A 73 0.99 -4.56 -23.03
C LYS A 73 0.58 -3.08 -23.12
N ARG A 74 -0.44 -2.73 -23.91
CA ARG A 74 -0.93 -1.35 -24.07
C ARG A 74 -2.12 -1.00 -23.18
N LYS A 75 -2.79 -1.98 -22.56
CA LYS A 75 -3.97 -1.72 -21.72
C LYS A 75 -3.58 -1.47 -20.28
N MET A 76 -4.25 -0.50 -19.66
CA MET A 76 -4.13 -0.24 -18.23
C MET A 76 -5.01 -1.22 -17.45
N LEU A 77 -4.57 -1.59 -16.24
CA LEU A 77 -5.32 -2.51 -15.37
C LEU A 77 -6.77 -2.05 -15.15
N GLY A 78 -7.00 -0.75 -14.93
CA GLY A 78 -8.34 -0.18 -14.76
C GLY A 78 -9.22 -0.31 -16.00
N GLN A 79 -8.65 -0.23 -17.22
CA GLN A 79 -9.41 -0.46 -18.45
C GLN A 79 -9.86 -1.91 -18.57
N ILE A 80 -8.98 -2.87 -18.23
CA ILE A 80 -9.29 -4.30 -18.26
C ILE A 80 -10.41 -4.63 -17.27
N LEU A 81 -10.35 -4.07 -16.05
CA LEU A 81 -11.37 -4.30 -15.03
C LEU A 81 -12.72 -3.66 -15.39
N LYS A 82 -12.70 -2.53 -16.11
CA LYS A 82 -13.90 -1.86 -16.63
C LYS A 82 -14.53 -2.62 -17.81
N GLU A 83 -13.72 -3.09 -18.76
CA GLU A 83 -14.19 -3.92 -19.89
C GLU A 83 -14.84 -5.23 -19.43
N ARG A 84 -14.44 -5.73 -18.27
CA ARG A 84 -15.03 -6.92 -17.63
C ARG A 84 -16.23 -6.61 -16.73
N GLU A 85 -16.70 -5.36 -16.70
CA GLU A 85 -17.81 -4.90 -15.85
C GLU A 85 -17.61 -5.17 -14.34
N ILE A 86 -16.34 -5.28 -13.90
CA ILE A 86 -16.00 -5.52 -12.49
C ILE A 86 -16.02 -4.20 -11.72
N ILE A 87 -15.54 -3.11 -12.34
CA ILE A 87 -15.50 -1.77 -11.73
C ILE A 87 -15.89 -0.67 -12.73
N ASP A 88 -16.60 0.35 -12.23
CA ASP A 88 -16.85 1.59 -12.97
C ASP A 88 -15.71 2.63 -12.88
N GLU A 89 -15.76 3.63 -13.77
CA GLU A 89 -14.86 4.78 -13.80
C GLU A 89 -14.75 5.50 -12.44
N ARG A 90 -15.87 5.61 -11.70
CA ARG A 90 -15.91 6.26 -10.38
C ARG A 90 -15.02 5.54 -9.36
N HIS A 91 -14.95 4.21 -9.44
CA HIS A 91 -14.11 3.40 -8.56
C HIS A 91 -12.63 3.59 -8.88
N ILE A 92 -12.28 3.67 -10.17
CA ILE A 92 -10.92 3.94 -10.65
C ILE A 92 -10.45 5.31 -10.15
N GLN A 93 -11.27 6.36 -10.33
CA GLN A 93 -10.96 7.71 -9.87
C GLN A 93 -10.73 7.76 -8.35
N LYS A 94 -11.57 7.05 -7.57
CA LYS A 94 -11.42 6.95 -6.12
C LYS A 94 -10.12 6.23 -5.73
N ALA A 95 -9.78 5.15 -6.42
CA ALA A 95 -8.53 4.41 -6.17
C ALA A 95 -7.28 5.24 -6.54
N ILE A 96 -7.31 6.01 -7.63
CA ILE A 96 -6.23 6.94 -8.01
C ILE A 96 -6.06 8.03 -6.96
N ALA A 97 -7.15 8.60 -6.45
CA ALA A 97 -7.09 9.61 -5.40
C ALA A 97 -6.45 9.08 -4.10
N LEU A 98 -6.68 7.80 -3.77
CA LEU A 98 -6.05 7.13 -2.64
C LEU A 98 -4.57 6.81 -2.91
N GLN A 99 -4.20 6.49 -4.15
CA GLN A 99 -2.83 6.17 -4.53
C GLN A 99 -1.88 7.39 -4.46
N MET A 100 -2.41 8.59 -4.70
CA MET A 100 -1.62 9.84 -4.70
C MET A 100 -1.47 10.47 -3.31
N ARG A 101 -2.02 9.86 -2.26
CA ARG A 101 -1.99 10.36 -0.88
C ARG A 101 -0.83 9.76 -0.11
#